data_AF-A0A928IYN8-F1
#
_entry.id   AF-A0A928IYN8-F1
#
_cell.length_a   1.000
_cell.length_b   1.000
_cell.length_c   1.000
_cell.angle_alpha   90.00
_cell.angle_beta   90.00
_cell.angle_gamma   90.00
#
_symmetry.space_group_name_H-M   'P 1'
#
loop_
_entity.id
_entity.type
_entity.pdbx_description
1 polymer ?
#
loop_
_entity_poly.entity_id
_entity_poly.type
_entity_poly.pdbx_seq_one_letter_code
_entity_poly.pdbx_strand_id
1 'polypeptide(L)' 'MRETTIVMKKHITIEAVKRVVEIEKQISEAVQLFGYNLEKHRLTIKPCVFQRYKVYMNGRYFGLWDIRRKTFVD' A
#
# COMPACT_ATOMS: atom_id res chain seq x y z
N MET A 1 33.73 -25.95 18.32
CA MET A 1 32.92 -25.11 19.24
C MET A 1 33.01 -23.66 18.80
N ARG A 2 31.92 -22.91 19.04
CA ARG A 2 31.67 -21.47 18.80
C ARG A 2 31.12 -21.15 17.41
N GLU A 3 29.80 -21.22 17.26
CA GLU A 3 28.79 -20.19 17.59
C GLU A 3 28.55 -19.28 16.38
N THR A 4 27.54 -19.62 15.59
CA THR A 4 26.96 -18.68 14.61
C THR A 4 25.49 -18.52 14.92
N THR A 5 25.21 -17.45 15.66
CA THR A 5 23.91 -16.90 16.02
C THR A 5 22.95 -16.92 14.82
N ILE A 6 21.93 -17.77 14.88
CA ILE A 6 20.82 -17.74 13.91
C ILE A 6 19.92 -16.57 14.33
N VAL A 7 20.25 -15.38 13.84
CA VAL A 7 19.41 -14.19 13.97
C VAL A 7 18.12 -14.47 13.20
N MET A 8 16.98 -14.57 13.90
CA MET A 8 15.63 -14.67 13.33
C MET A 8 15.31 -13.44 12.47
N LYS A 9 15.84 -13.39 11.24
CA LYS A 9 15.48 -12.38 10.25
C LYS A 9 14.19 -12.83 9.56
N LYS A 10 13.08 -12.25 10.05
CA LYS A 10 11.80 -12.03 9.38
C LYS A 10 11.91 -12.27 7.86
N HIS A 11 11.56 -13.47 7.41
CA HIS A 11 11.49 -13.79 5.99
C HIS A 11 10.34 -12.99 5.39
N ILE A 12 10.62 -11.79 4.90
CA ILE A 12 9.69 -11.09 4.01
C ILE A 12 9.79 -11.85 2.69
N THR A 13 8.79 -12.67 2.40
CA THR A 13 8.70 -13.37 1.12
C THR A 13 8.61 -12.34 0.00
N ILE A 14 9.43 -12.51 -1.03
CA ILE A 14 9.48 -11.60 -2.21
C ILE A 14 8.09 -11.40 -2.82
N GLU A 15 7.24 -12.42 -2.76
CA GLU A 15 5.85 -12.40 -3.21
C GLU A 15 4.98 -11.39 -2.45
N ALA A 16 5.16 -11.27 -1.13
CA ALA A 16 4.43 -10.30 -0.32
C ALA A 16 4.79 -8.87 -0.71
N VAL A 17 6.08 -8.61 -0.99
CA VAL A 17 6.54 -7.29 -1.47
C VAL A 17 5.95 -6.98 -2.84
N LYS A 18 6.02 -7.93 -3.79
CA LYS A 18 5.44 -7.77 -5.13
C LYS A 18 3.96 -7.40 -5.08
N ARG A 19 3.19 -8.09 -4.22
CA ARG A 19 1.76 -7.83 -4.05
C ARG A 19 1.49 -6.42 -3.51
N VAL A 20 2.26 -5.94 -2.53
CA VAL A 20 2.09 -4.59 -1.98
C VAL A 20 2.37 -3.53 -3.05
N VAL A 21 3.46 -3.68 -3.80
CA VAL A 21 3.82 -2.75 -4.90
C VAL A 21 2.72 -2.68 -5.95
N GLU A 22 2.13 -3.82 -6.32
CA GLU A 22 1.03 -3.86 -7.29
C GLU A 22 -0.22 -3.12 -6.79
N ILE A 23 -0.58 -3.29 -5.51
CA ILE A 23 -1.73 -2.59 -4.92
C ILE A 23 -1.47 -1.08 -4.85
N GLU A 24 -0.29 -0.65 -4.42
CA GLU A 24 0.07 0.77 -4.36
C GLU A 24 0.04 1.41 -5.75
N LYS A 25 0.47 0.68 -6.78
CA LYS A 25 0.38 1.12 -8.18
C LYS A 25 -1.09 1.30 -8.60
N GLN A 26 -1.95 0.31 -8.35
CA GLN A 26 -3.38 0.39 -8.69
C GLN A 26 -4.06 1.59 -8.02
N ILE A 27 -3.77 1.82 -6.73
CA ILE A 27 -4.29 2.97 -5.98
C ILE A 27 -3.78 4.28 -6.59
N SER A 28 -2.48 4.35 -6.94
CA SER A 28 -1.88 5.56 -7.53
C SER A 28 -2.51 5.91 -8.87
N GLU A 29 -2.69 4.92 -9.75
CA GLU A 29 -3.38 5.08 -11.04
C GLU A 29 -4.82 5.54 -10.84
N ALA A 30 -5.55 4.93 -9.91
CA ALA A 30 -6.92 5.32 -9.59
C ALA A 30 -7.01 6.77 -9.11
N VAL A 31 -6.11 7.20 -8.21
CA VAL A 31 -6.06 8.59 -7.72
C VAL A 31 -5.75 9.58 -8.83
N GLN A 32 -4.89 9.23 -9.79
CA GLN A 32 -4.63 10.06 -10.97
C GLN A 32 -5.87 10.24 -11.86
N LEU A 33 -6.71 9.20 -12.01
CA LEU A 33 -7.97 9.30 -12.76
C LEU A 33 -8.96 10.28 -12.12
N PHE A 34 -8.87 10.52 -10.81
CA PHE A 34 -9.64 11.56 -10.12
C PHE A 34 -9.06 12.97 -10.30
N GLY A 35 -8.01 13.15 -11.10
CA GLY A 35 -7.40 14.45 -11.41
C GLY A 35 -6.32 14.90 -10.43
N TYR A 36 -5.87 14.02 -9.53
CA TYR A 36 -4.80 14.36 -8.59
C TYR A 36 -3.42 14.15 -9.20
N ASN A 37 -2.64 15.23 -9.27
CA ASN A 37 -1.24 15.17 -9.71
C ASN A 37 -0.35 14.70 -8.55
N LEU A 38 0.20 13.49 -8.65
CA LEU A 38 1.09 12.89 -7.65
C LEU A 38 2.47 13.55 -7.53
N GLU A 39 2.89 14.39 -8.49
CA GLU A 39 4.12 15.19 -8.38
C GLU A 39 3.93 16.35 -7.38
N LYS A 40 2.69 16.82 -7.23
CA LYS A 40 2.32 17.92 -6.33
C LYS A 40 1.70 17.42 -5.02
N HIS A 41 1.31 16.15 -4.96
CA HIS A 41 0.58 15.59 -3.84
C HIS A 41 1.29 14.34 -3.30
N ARG A 42 1.56 14.36 -2.00
CA ARG A 42 2.08 13.20 -1.28
C ARG A 42 0.97 12.20 -1.02
N LEU A 43 1.00 11.07 -1.73
CA LEU A 43 0.14 9.93 -1.49
C LEU A 43 0.66 9.12 -0.29
N THR A 44 -0.21 8.73 0.62
CA THR A 44 0.11 7.83 1.73
C THR A 44 -0.94 6.72 1.79
N ILE A 45 -0.49 5.48 1.67
CA ILE A 45 -1.33 4.31 1.62
C ILE A 45 -1.09 3.51 2.90
N LYS A 46 -2.14 3.25 3.67
CA LYS A 46 -2.05 2.50 4.92
C LYS A 46 -2.92 1.25 4.83
N PRO A 47 -2.37 0.05 5.07
CA PRO A 47 -3.19 -1.15 5.15
C PRO A 47 -4.21 -1.00 6.28
N CYS A 48 -5.42 -1.46 6.02
CA CYS A 48 -6.54 -1.52 6.95
C CYS A 48 -6.98 -2.98 7.12
N VAL A 49 -8.00 -3.20 7.93
CA VAL A 49 -8.64 -4.51 8.09
C VAL A 49 -9.28 -4.98 6.78
N PHE A 50 -9.36 -6.31 6.59
CA PHE A 50 -10.10 -6.97 5.51
C PHE A 50 -9.66 -6.62 4.08
N GLN A 51 -8.37 -6.62 3.76
CA GLN A 51 -7.89 -6.38 2.38
C GLN A 51 -8.29 -4.99 1.86
N ARG A 52 -8.30 -3.99 2.74
CA ARG A 52 -8.58 -2.60 2.39
C ARG A 52 -7.40 -1.72 2.71
N TYR A 53 -7.32 -0.57 2.04
CA TYR A 53 -6.29 0.42 2.27
C TYR A 53 -6.91 1.79 2.48
N LYS A 54 -6.52 2.47 3.55
CA LYS A 54 -6.83 3.87 3.74
C LYS A 54 -5.85 4.69 2.92
N VAL A 55 -6.38 5.55 2.06
CA VAL A 55 -5.60 6.41 1.20
C VAL A 55 -5.68 7.82 1.72
N TYR A 56 -4.53 8.48 1.82
CA TYR A 56 -4.39 9.85 2.26
C TYR A 56 -3.64 10.65 1.20
N MET A 57 -4.11 11.86 0.96
CA MET A 57 -3.51 12.83 0.05
C MET A 57 -3.08 14.06 0.83
N ASN A 58 -1.79 14.40 0.78
CA ASN A 58 -1.22 15.50 1.58
C ASN A 58 -1.57 15.41 3.07
N GLY A 59 -1.63 14.18 3.61
CA GLY A 59 -2.01 13.91 5.00
C GLY A 59 -3.52 13.98 5.29
N ARG A 60 -4.36 14.39 4.33
CA ARG A 60 -5.83 14.36 4.47
C ARG A 60 -6.37 13.03 3.99
N TYR A 61 -7.37 12.50 4.68
CA TYR A 61 -8.04 11.28 4.26
C TYR A 61 -8.71 11.50 2.90
N PHE A 62 -8.46 10.59 1.96
CA PHE A 62 -9.01 10.63 0.61
C PHE A 62 -10.14 9.60 0.45
N GLY A 63 -9.94 8.37 0.92
CA GLY A 63 -10.94 7.32 0.81
C GLY A 63 -10.42 5.95 1.20
N LEU A 64 -11.31 4.96 1.15
CA LEU A 64 -11.04 3.57 1.44
C LEU A 64 -10.98 2.75 0.14
N TRP A 65 -9.80 2.24 -0.21
CA TRP A 65 -9.62 1.35 -1.35
C TRP A 65 -9.92 -0.10 -0.96
N ASP A 66 -10.76 -0.78 -1.73
CA ASP A 66 -11.06 -2.20 -1.56
C ASP A 66 -10.35 -3.01 -2.65
N ILE A 67 -9.44 -3.91 -2.26
CA ILE A 67 -8.64 -4.70 -3.22
C ILE A 67 -9.54 -5.60 -4.08
N ARG A 68 -10.63 -6.15 -3.52
CA ARG A 68 -11.47 -7.11 -4.23
C ARG A 68 -12.29 -6.40 -5.31
N ARG A 69 -12.83 -5.23 -4.98
CA ARG A 69 -13.63 -4.43 -5.92
C ARG A 69 -12.76 -3.57 -6.83
N LYS A 70 -11.47 -3.39 -6.51
CA LYS A 70 -10.53 -2.51 -7.21
C LYS A 70 -11.07 -1.10 -7.39
N THR A 71 -11.69 -0.57 -6.34
CA THR A 71 -12.32 0.75 -6.35
C THR A 71 -12.35 1.34 -4.93
N PHE A 72 -12.63 2.64 -4.85
CA PHE A 72 -12.93 3.32 -3.59
C PHE A 72 -14.37 3.04 -3.16
N VAL A 73 -14.57 2.72 -1.88
CA VAL A 73 -15.86 2.21 -1.34
C VAL A 73 -16.36 2.97 -0.12
N ASP A 74 -15.74 4.10 0.20
CA ASP A 74 -16.23 5.03 1.23
C ASP A 74 -17.30 5.97 0.64
#